data_AF-A0A8H6P2J4-F1
#
_entry.id   AF-A0A8H6P2J4-F1
#
_cell.length_a   1.000
_cell.length_b   1.000
_cell.length_c   1.000
_cell.angle_alpha   90.00
_cell.angle_beta   90.00
_cell.angle_gamma   90.00
#
_symmetry.space_group_name_H-M   'P 1'
#
loop_
_entity.id
_entity.type
_entity.pdbx_description
1 polymer ?
#
loop_
_entity_poly.entity_id
_entity_poly.type
_entity_poly.pdbx_seq_one_letter_code
_entity_poly.pdbx_strand_id
1 'polypeptide(L)'
;MAIPLSRDSSVPQNNDAENPPSIADLQNNITFPTLWYRLHVLLYDLQHFNQRPDSRERLETVTDLSYIGPPYFNDEETTAIKNTVVHGKTVAQTIEQELQERLE
;
A
#
# COMPACT_ATOMS: atom_id res chain seq x y z
N MET A 1 14.73 17.44 52.18
CA MET A 1 13.39 17.65 51.61
C MET A 1 13.48 17.39 50.12
N ALA A 2 12.79 16.36 49.65
CA ALA A 2 12.83 15.89 48.27
C ALA A 2 11.95 16.77 47.37
N ILE A 3 12.45 17.06 46.16
CA ILE A 3 11.68 17.71 45.09
C ILE A 3 10.89 16.60 44.38
N PRO A 4 9.55 16.67 44.28
CA PRO A 4 8.80 15.70 43.50
C PRO A 4 8.94 16.02 42.01
N LEU A 5 9.53 15.08 41.27
CA LEU A 5 9.49 15.07 39.80
C LEU A 5 8.09 14.60 39.38
N SER A 6 7.27 15.53 38.88
CA SER A 6 6.07 15.20 38.13
C SER A 6 5.88 16.24 37.05
N ARG A 7 6.23 15.87 35.83
CA ARG A 7 5.53 16.36 34.66
C ARG A 7 5.42 15.22 33.66
N ASP A 8 4.33 14.49 33.89
CA ASP A 8 3.60 13.73 32.90
C ASP A 8 3.64 14.46 31.55
N SER A 9 4.32 13.86 30.58
CA SER A 9 4.19 14.21 29.18
C SER A 9 3.56 13.00 28.52
N SER A 10 2.24 12.93 28.70
CA SER A 10 1.35 12.03 28.00
C SER A 10 1.41 12.40 26.52
N VAL A 11 2.39 11.84 25.81
CA VAL A 11 2.28 11.67 24.36
C VAL A 11 1.18 10.62 24.19
N PRO A 12 0.06 10.93 23.51
CA PRO A 12 -0.86 9.89 23.09
C PRO A 12 -0.09 9.06 22.06
N GLN A 13 0.47 7.93 22.48
CA GLN A 13 0.67 6.82 21.56
C GLN A 13 -0.74 6.36 21.19
N ASN A 14 -1.29 6.96 20.14
CA ASN A 14 -2.45 6.42 19.45
C ASN A 14 -1.99 5.11 18.80
N ASN A 15 -2.05 4.06 19.60
CA ASN A 15 -1.90 2.68 19.19
C ASN A 15 -3.19 2.27 18.47
N ASP A 16 -3.53 2.93 17.36
CA ASP A 16 -4.50 2.41 16.41
C ASP A 16 -3.75 1.50 15.42
N ALA A 17 -3.02 0.53 15.97
CA ALA A 17 -2.64 -0.66 15.24
C ALA A 17 -3.79 -1.66 15.35
N GLU A 18 -4.96 -1.29 14.82
CA GLU A 18 -5.87 -2.32 14.31
C GLU A 18 -5.05 -3.17 13.35
N ASN A 19 -5.18 -4.50 13.47
CA ASN A 19 -4.33 -5.46 12.77
C ASN A 19 -4.10 -5.03 11.32
N PRO A 20 -2.84 -5.08 10.83
CA PRO A 20 -2.56 -4.67 9.46
C PRO A 20 -3.46 -5.43 8.50
N PRO A 21 -3.98 -4.77 7.45
CA PRO A 21 -4.91 -5.39 6.53
C PRO A 21 -4.34 -6.70 5.99
N SER A 22 -5.16 -7.73 5.95
CA SER A 22 -4.84 -9.00 5.34
C SER A 22 -5.26 -8.99 3.86
N ILE A 23 -4.79 -9.98 3.10
CA ILE A 23 -5.24 -10.18 1.71
C ILE A 23 -6.77 -10.40 1.66
N ALA A 24 -7.36 -11.04 2.68
CA ALA A 24 -8.80 -11.25 2.75
C ALA A 24 -9.57 -9.93 2.87
N ASP A 25 -9.00 -8.94 3.57
CA ASP A 25 -9.60 -7.62 3.71
C ASP A 25 -9.58 -6.87 2.37
N LEU A 26 -8.50 -6.97 1.60
CA LEU A 26 -8.41 -6.39 0.26
C LEU A 26 -9.40 -7.04 -0.75
N GLN A 27 -9.74 -8.31 -0.54
CA GLN A 27 -10.72 -9.04 -1.35
C GLN A 27 -12.17 -8.74 -0.95
N ASN A 28 -12.39 -8.18 0.23
CA ASN A 28 -13.73 -7.94 0.74
C ASN A 28 -14.41 -6.82 -0.03
N ASN A 29 -15.39 -7.18 -0.86
CA ASN A 29 -16.15 -6.23 -1.68
C ASN A 29 -17.11 -5.32 -0.89
N ILE A 30 -17.30 -5.57 0.41
CA ILE A 30 -18.04 -4.67 1.30
C ILE A 30 -17.15 -3.50 1.71
N THR A 31 -15.90 -3.79 2.09
CA THR A 31 -14.91 -2.79 2.51
C THR A 31 -14.30 -2.08 1.31
N PHE A 32 -13.96 -2.84 0.27
CA PHE A 32 -13.33 -2.34 -0.95
C PHE A 32 -14.03 -2.88 -2.21
N PRO A 33 -15.11 -2.23 -2.67
CA PRO A 33 -15.99 -2.76 -3.72
C PRO A 33 -15.30 -3.14 -5.03
N THR A 34 -14.26 -2.40 -5.42
CA THR A 34 -13.58 -2.56 -6.72
C THR A 34 -12.06 -2.71 -6.62
N LEU A 35 -11.49 -2.76 -5.41
CA LEU A 35 -10.04 -2.79 -5.22
C LEU A 35 -9.44 -4.05 -5.85
N TRP A 36 -9.99 -5.23 -5.56
CA TRP A 36 -9.47 -6.49 -6.08
C TRP A 36 -9.48 -6.55 -7.60
N TYR A 37 -10.54 -6.02 -8.23
CA TYR A 37 -10.61 -5.90 -9.68
C TYR A 37 -9.51 -4.97 -10.22
N ARG A 38 -9.28 -3.82 -9.57
CA ARG A 38 -8.27 -2.86 -10.02
C ARG A 38 -6.83 -3.37 -9.83
N LEU A 39 -6.59 -4.22 -8.84
CA LEU A 39 -5.35 -5.01 -8.75
C LEU A 39 -5.15 -5.89 -9.99
N HIS A 40 -6.19 -6.60 -10.44
CA HIS A 40 -6.11 -7.39 -11.69
C HIS A 40 -5.87 -6.51 -12.91
N VAL A 41 -6.49 -5.32 -12.98
CA VAL A 41 -6.25 -4.37 -14.09
C VAL A 41 -4.79 -3.90 -14.09
N LEU A 42 -4.24 -3.51 -12.94
CA LEU A 42 -2.83 -3.13 -12.84
C LEU A 42 -1.90 -4.26 -13.30
N LEU A 43 -2.13 -5.49 -12.81
CA LEU A 43 -1.33 -6.65 -13.21
C LEU A 43 -1.45 -6.93 -14.71
N TYR A 44 -2.66 -6.84 -15.26
CA TYR A 44 -2.90 -6.99 -16.69
C TYR A 44 -2.15 -5.93 -17.49
N ASP A 45 -2.16 -4.68 -17.05
CA ASP A 45 -1.49 -3.58 -17.74
C ASP A 45 0.02 -3.72 -17.70
N LEU A 46 0.60 -4.12 -16.56
CA LEU A 46 2.03 -4.40 -16.44
C LEU A 46 2.47 -5.53 -17.39
N GLN A 47 1.65 -6.58 -17.54
CA GLN A 47 1.93 -7.70 -18.45
C GLN A 47 1.81 -7.34 -19.93
N HIS A 48 0.93 -6.38 -20.26
CA HIS A 48 0.60 -6.02 -21.64
C HIS A 48 1.10 -4.62 -22.05
N PHE A 49 2.06 -4.06 -21.30
CA PHE A 49 2.57 -2.70 -21.52
C PHE A 49 3.00 -2.42 -22.97
N ASN A 50 3.62 -3.40 -23.64
CA ASN A 50 4.09 -3.23 -25.03
C ASN A 50 3.07 -3.69 -26.08
N GLN A 51 2.03 -4.40 -25.67
CA GLN A 51 1.04 -5.03 -26.55
C GLN A 51 -0.25 -4.21 -26.66
N ARG A 52 -0.55 -3.39 -25.65
CA ARG A 52 -1.82 -2.68 -25.52
C ARG A 52 -1.60 -1.18 -25.28
N PRO A 53 -1.99 -0.33 -26.26
CA PRO A 53 -1.88 1.12 -26.11
C PRO A 53 -2.63 1.66 -24.89
N ASP A 54 -3.79 1.09 -24.56
CA ASP A 54 -4.61 1.53 -23.42
C ASP A 54 -3.98 1.17 -22.07
N SER A 55 -3.33 0.00 -21.98
CA SER A 55 -2.56 -0.38 -20.80
C SER A 55 -1.37 0.55 -20.59
N ARG A 56 -0.65 0.85 -21.67
CA ARG A 56 0.48 1.78 -21.66
C ARG A 56 0.06 3.18 -21.25
N GLU A 57 -1.00 3.72 -21.86
CA GLU A 57 -1.53 5.06 -21.55
C GLU A 57 -1.86 5.19 -20.07
N ARG A 58 -2.59 4.21 -19.48
CA ARG A 58 -2.89 4.22 -18.05
C ARG A 58 -1.63 4.19 -17.19
N LEU A 59 -0.68 3.31 -17.49
CA LEU A 59 0.57 3.20 -16.74
C LEU A 59 1.42 4.48 -16.81
N GLU A 60 1.47 5.14 -17.97
CA GLU A 60 2.21 6.40 -18.14
C GLU A 60 1.60 7.58 -17.34
N THR A 61 0.34 7.48 -16.92
CA THR A 61 -0.29 8.48 -16.02
C THR A 61 0.03 8.28 -14.53
N VAL A 62 0.60 7.13 -14.15
CA VAL A 62 0.88 6.84 -12.75
C VAL A 62 2.15 7.57 -12.32
N THR A 63 2.06 8.38 -11.28
CA THR A 63 3.20 9.12 -10.72
C THR A 63 3.85 8.41 -9.54
N ASP A 64 3.15 7.46 -8.91
CA ASP A 64 3.69 6.69 -7.80
C ASP A 64 4.67 5.63 -8.34
N LEU A 65 5.91 5.63 -7.81
CA LEU A 65 6.98 4.74 -8.26
C LEU A 65 6.66 3.24 -8.08
N SER A 66 5.84 2.89 -7.09
CA SER A 66 5.39 1.53 -6.86
C SER A 66 4.22 1.12 -7.76
N TYR A 67 3.69 2.03 -8.57
CA TYR A 67 2.46 1.92 -9.35
C TYR A 67 1.19 1.66 -8.51
N ILE A 68 1.30 1.68 -7.17
CA ILE A 68 0.18 1.56 -6.24
C ILE A 68 -0.35 2.95 -5.91
N GLY A 69 -1.14 3.51 -6.84
CA GLY A 69 -1.75 4.83 -6.73
C GLY A 69 -2.75 5.12 -7.84
N PRO A 70 -3.18 6.37 -7.99
CA PRO A 70 -4.02 6.78 -9.11
C PRO A 70 -3.37 6.45 -10.47
N PRO A 71 -4.16 6.06 -11.49
CA PRO A 71 -5.62 6.00 -11.53
C PRO A 71 -6.22 4.69 -10.99
N TYR A 72 -5.39 3.73 -10.54
CA TYR A 72 -5.86 2.43 -10.09
C TYR A 72 -6.47 2.48 -8.68
N PHE A 73 -5.83 3.18 -7.76
CA PHE A 73 -6.21 3.20 -6.35
C PHE A 73 -6.33 4.63 -5.86
N ASN A 74 -7.29 4.88 -4.97
CA ASN A 74 -7.32 6.13 -4.21
C ASN A 74 -6.34 6.06 -3.02
N ASP A 75 -6.19 7.15 -2.28
CA ASP A 75 -5.23 7.23 -1.17
C ASP A 75 -5.49 6.18 -0.07
N GLU A 76 -6.76 5.93 0.28
CA GLU A 76 -7.15 4.94 1.29
C GLU A 76 -6.77 3.52 0.85
N GLU A 77 -7.10 3.16 -0.39
CA GLU A 77 -6.79 1.86 -0.98
C GLU A 77 -5.27 1.68 -1.14
N THR A 78 -4.56 2.73 -1.55
CA THR A 78 -3.10 2.72 -1.62
C THR A 78 -2.48 2.44 -0.26
N THR A 79 -2.95 3.10 0.80
CA THR A 79 -2.48 2.85 2.16
C THR A 79 -2.81 1.43 2.59
N ALA A 80 -4.02 0.93 2.34
CA ALA A 80 -4.41 -0.43 2.68
C ALA A 80 -3.53 -1.48 1.97
N ILE A 81 -3.29 -1.32 0.67
CA ILE A 81 -2.44 -2.23 -0.12
C ILE A 81 -1.00 -2.19 0.42
N LYS A 82 -0.42 -1.00 0.56
CA LYS A 82 0.98 -0.84 0.99
C LYS A 82 1.24 -1.39 2.39
N ASN A 83 0.26 -1.29 3.30
CA ASN A 83 0.36 -1.77 4.68
C ASN A 83 -0.04 -3.25 4.83
N THR A 84 -0.55 -3.89 3.79
CA THR A 84 -0.95 -5.30 3.86
C THR A 84 0.26 -6.17 4.16
N VAL A 85 0.14 -7.06 5.16
CA VAL A 85 1.23 -7.94 5.57
C VAL A 85 1.15 -9.28 4.86
N VAL A 86 2.22 -9.63 4.15
CA VAL A 86 2.39 -10.90 3.44
C VAL A 86 3.70 -11.51 3.90
N HIS A 87 3.64 -12.73 4.45
CA HIS A 87 4.81 -13.45 4.98
C HIS A 87 5.65 -12.65 6.00
N GLY A 88 5.01 -11.81 6.81
CA GLY A 88 5.67 -11.03 7.86
C GLY A 88 6.31 -9.71 7.42
N LYS A 89 6.14 -9.31 6.16
CA LYS A 89 6.54 -7.98 5.65
C LYS A 89 5.34 -7.28 5.04
N THR A 90 5.35 -5.95 5.05
CA THR A 90 4.33 -5.20 4.30
C THR A 90 4.63 -5.25 2.81
N VAL A 91 3.60 -5.10 1.97
CA VAL A 91 3.77 -5.01 0.51
C VAL A 91 4.76 -3.88 0.15
N ALA A 92 4.69 -2.74 0.83
CA ALA A 92 5.63 -1.64 0.61
C ALA A 92 7.09 -2.05 0.87
N GLN A 93 7.35 -2.74 1.97
CA GLN A 93 8.69 -3.25 2.29
C GLN A 93 9.19 -4.25 1.25
N THR A 94 8.33 -5.15 0.79
CA THR A 94 8.68 -6.12 -0.26
C THR A 94 9.03 -5.42 -1.57
N ILE A 95 8.25 -4.41 -1.99
CA ILE A 95 8.53 -3.64 -3.20
C ILE A 95 9.86 -2.89 -3.09
N GLU A 96 10.08 -2.18 -1.98
CA GLU A 96 11.31 -1.42 -1.75
C GLU A 96 12.55 -2.32 -1.78
N GLN A 97 12.48 -3.48 -1.10
CA GLN A 97 13.57 -4.45 -1.09
C GLN A 97 13.89 -4.97 -2.51
N GLU A 98 12.88 -5.40 -3.27
CA GLU A 98 13.08 -5.92 -4.63
C GLU A 98 13.63 -4.84 -5.58
N LEU A 99 13.19 -3.59 -5.44
CA LEU A 99 13.72 -2.48 -6.23
C LEU A 99 15.19 -2.21 -5.88
N GLN A 100 15.55 -2.23 -4.59
CA GLN A 100 16.92 -2.04 -4.14
C GLN A 100 17.83 -3.16 -4.66
N GLU A 101 17.38 -4.43 -4.59
CA GLU A 101 18.14 -5.59 -5.07
C GLU A 101 18.42 -5.54 -6.58
N ARG A 102 17.59 -4.86 -7.37
CA ARG A 102 17.77 -4.70 -8.83
C ARG A 102 18.66 -3.52 -9.21
N LEU A 103 18.91 -2.60 -8.28
CA LEU A 103 19.75 -1.42 -8.49
C LEU A 103 21.23 -1.68 -8.12
N GLU A 104 21.49 -2.75 -7.38
CA GLU A 104 22.83 -3.25 -7.02
C GLU A 104 23.41 -4.19 -8.10
#